data_AF-A0A1G2YME8-F1
#
_entry.id   AF-A0A1G2YME8-F1
#
_cell.length_a   1.000
_cell.length_b   1.000
_cell.length_c   1.000
_cell.angle_alpha   90.00
_cell.angle_beta   90.00
_cell.angle_gamma   90.00
#
_symmetry.space_group_name_H-M   'P 1'
#
loop_
_entity.id
_entity.type
_entity.pdbx_description
1 polymer ?
#
loop_
_entity_poly.entity_id
_entity_poly.type
_entity_poly.pdbx_seq_one_letter_code
_entity_poly.pdbx_strand_id
1 'polypeptide(L)' 'MAKYVGETMKKIPLVGGLSTIVDDEDYEWLSQYIWYAHYDFQRGRIYAAHDRPDGKRVYMQDVIVGISALENESWN' A
#
# COMPACT_ATOMS: atom_id res chain seq x y z
N MET A 1 32.82 3.37 10.07
CA MET A 1 32.70 3.17 8.61
C MET A 1 32.21 1.75 8.38
N ALA A 2 30.99 1.42 7.95
CA ALA A 2 29.73 2.13 7.75
C ALA A 2 28.63 1.22 8.33
N LYS A 3 27.70 1.74 9.15
CA LYS A 3 26.51 1.00 9.56
C LYS A 3 25.45 1.28 8.48
N TYR A 4 25.25 0.35 7.56
CA TYR A 4 23.96 0.27 6.89
C TYR A 4 22.96 -0.16 7.97
N VAL A 5 22.34 0.81 8.63
CA VAL A 5 21.11 0.57 9.38
C VAL A 5 20.09 0.35 8.27
N GLY A 6 19.85 -0.92 7.93
CA GLY A 6 18.83 -1.25 6.94
C GLY A 6 17.52 -0.62 7.39
N GLU A 7 16.91 0.15 6.49
CA GLU A 7 15.56 0.70 6.65
C GLU A 7 14.66 -0.41 7.22
N THR A 8 13.99 -0.14 8.34
CA THR A 8 13.37 -1.21 9.09
C THR A 8 12.08 -1.65 8.41
N MET A 9 12.15 -2.75 7.66
CA MET A 9 10.98 -3.29 6.96
C MET A 9 9.90 -3.77 7.95
N LYS A 10 8.65 -3.38 7.70
CA LYS A 10 7.46 -3.77 8.48
C LYS A 10 6.43 -4.44 7.60
N LYS A 11 5.55 -5.25 8.21
CA LYS A 11 4.50 -6.01 7.51
C LYS A 11 3.13 -5.39 7.74
N ILE A 12 2.40 -5.13 6.66
CA ILE A 12 0.98 -4.78 6.73
C ILE A 12 0.16 -6.02 6.35
N PRO A 13 -0.74 -6.50 7.24
CA PRO A 13 -1.62 -7.62 6.92
C PRO A 13 -2.64 -7.20 5.85
N LEU A 14 -2.87 -8.10 4.88
CA LEU A 14 -3.91 -7.95 3.89
C LEU A 14 -5.10 -8.82 4.29
N VAL A 15 -6.31 -8.31 4.10
CA VAL A 15 -7.53 -9.12 4.22
C VAL A 15 -7.40 -10.33 3.28
N GLY A 16 -7.67 -11.52 3.82
CA GLY A 16 -7.45 -12.80 3.12
C GLY A 16 -6.17 -13.54 3.49
N GLY A 17 -5.42 -13.09 4.51
CA GLY A 17 -4.32 -13.85 5.13
C GLY A 17 -2.96 -13.68 4.48
N LEU A 18 -2.85 -12.81 3.47
CA LEU A 18 -1.57 -12.37 2.91
C LEU A 18 -1.02 -11.17 3.69
N SER A 19 0.22 -10.77 3.41
CA SER A 19 0.81 -9.55 3.94
C SER A 19 1.71 -8.91 2.88
N THR A 20 1.88 -7.60 2.96
CA THR A 20 2.86 -6.84 2.18
C THR A 20 3.96 -6.32 3.09
N ILE A 21 5.14 -6.07 2.53
CA ILE A 21 6.30 -5.55 3.25
C ILE A 21 6.56 -4.13 2.73
N VAL A 22 6.70 -3.19 3.65
CA VAL A 22 7.03 -1.77 3.39
C VAL A 22 8.17 -1.35 4.30
N ASP A 23 8.84 -0.24 4.01
CA ASP A 23 9.77 0.35 4.96
C ASP A 23 9.04 0.97 6.17
N ASP A 24 9.80 1.50 7.12
CA ASP A 24 9.23 2.10 8.33
C ASP A 24 8.60 3.47 8.09
N GLU A 25 9.10 4.23 7.13
CA GLU A 25 8.59 5.54 6.72
C GLU A 25 7.16 5.41 6.17
N ASP A 26 6.93 4.47 5.26
CA ASP A 26 5.63 4.21 4.66
C ASP A 26 4.67 3.51 5.63
N TYR A 27 5.17 2.68 6.54
CA TYR A 27 4.34 1.85 7.40
C TYR A 27 3.36 2.64 8.27
N GLU A 28 3.84 3.70 8.93
CA GLU A 28 3.03 4.47 9.89
C GLU A 28 1.81 5.10 9.21
N TRP A 29 1.95 5.52 7.96
CA TRP A 29 0.86 6.05 7.16
C TRP A 29 -0.03 4.94 6.57
N LEU A 30 0.56 3.96 5.89
CA LEU A 30 -0.20 2.93 5.18
C LEU A 30 -0.96 1.99 6.11
N SER A 31 -0.45 1.74 7.32
CA SER A 31 -1.09 0.82 8.29
C SER A 31 -2.43 1.33 8.84
N GLN A 32 -2.80 2.57 8.56
CA GLN A 32 -4.07 3.18 8.96
C GLN A 32 -5.25 2.71 8.09
N TYR A 33 -4.97 2.11 6.92
CA TYR A 33 -5.98 1.73 5.93
C TYR A 33 -6.16 0.20 5.89
N ILE A 34 -7.37 -0.23 5.52
CA ILE A 34 -7.66 -1.65 5.30
C ILE A 34 -7.21 -2.03 3.89
N TRP A 35 -6.21 -2.89 3.80
CA TRP A 35 -5.68 -3.40 2.54
C TRP A 35 -6.15 -4.83 2.28
N TYR A 36 -6.29 -5.20 1.02
CA TYR A 36 -6.60 -6.57 0.61
C TYR A 36 -5.76 -7.00 -0.60
N ALA A 37 -5.63 -8.30 -0.79
CA ALA A 37 -4.94 -8.86 -1.95
C ALA A 37 -5.85 -8.85 -3.18
N HIS A 38 -5.48 -8.05 -4.18
CA HIS A 38 -6.17 -8.01 -5.47
C HIS A 38 -5.37 -8.77 -6.53
N TYR A 39 -6.01 -9.76 -7.16
CA TYR A 39 -5.42 -10.51 -8.27
C TYR A 39 -5.73 -9.84 -9.62
N ASP A 40 -4.70 -9.31 -10.27
CA ASP A 40 -4.78 -8.82 -11.65
C ASP A 40 -4.63 -10.02 -12.61
N PHE A 41 -5.75 -10.48 -13.17
CA PHE A 41 -5.78 -11.59 -14.12
C PHE A 41 -5.02 -11.33 -15.42
N GLN A 42 -4.91 -10.07 -15.86
CA GLN A 42 -4.21 -9.74 -17.10
C GLN A 42 -2.70 -9.85 -16.92
N ARG A 43 -2.18 -9.46 -15.75
CA ARG A 43 -0.75 -9.49 -15.43
C ARG A 43 -0.32 -10.73 -14.65
N GLY A 44 -1.26 -11.52 -14.14
CA GLY A 44 -1.00 -12.69 -13.30
C GLY A 44 -0.32 -12.34 -11.98
N ARG A 45 -0.61 -11.15 -11.40
CA ARG A 45 0.06 -10.61 -10.20
C ARG A 45 -0.93 -10.28 -9.10
N ILE A 46 -0.47 -10.36 -7.86
CA ILE A 46 -1.21 -9.91 -6.67
C ILE A 46 -0.67 -8.54 -6.27
N TYR A 47 -1.58 -7.61 -5.97
CA TYR A 47 -1.28 -6.29 -5.45
C TYR A 47 -1.99 -6.07 -4.12
N ALA A 48 -1.38 -5.31 -3.21
CA ALA A 48 -2.09 -4.73 -2.09
C ALA A 48 -2.97 -3.59 -2.60
N ALA A 49 -4.28 -3.70 -2.41
CA ALA A 49 -5.27 -2.76 -2.88
C ALA A 49 -6.14 -2.23 -1.74
N HIS A 50 -6.68 -1.03 -1.92
CA HIS A 50 -7.63 -0.39 -1.04
C HIS A 50 -8.75 0.22 -1.88
N ASP A 51 -9.99 0.09 -1.43
CA ASP A 51 -11.14 0.73 -2.08
C ASP A 51 -11.45 2.04 -1.36
N ARG A 52 -11.39 3.14 -2.10
CA ARG A 52 -11.76 4.46 -1.58
C ARG A 52 -13.27 4.58 -1.36
N PRO A 53 -13.71 5.54 -0.54
CA PRO A 53 -15.14 5.83 -0.35
C PRO A 53 -15.90 6.17 -1.64
N ASP A 54 -15.20 6.69 -2.68
CA ASP A 54 -15.79 6.98 -4.00
C ASP A 54 -15.94 5.74 -4.90
N GLY A 55 -15.60 4.55 -4.38
CA GLY A 55 -15.65 3.29 -5.10
C GLY A 55 -14.46 3.01 -6.01
N LYS A 56 -13.45 3.90 -6.06
CA LYS A 56 -12.24 3.65 -6.84
C LYS A 56 -11.24 2.82 -6.06
N ARG A 57 -10.69 1.81 -6.73
CA ARG A 57 -9.57 1.01 -6.24
C ARG A 57 -8.25 1.76 -6.44
N VAL A 58 -7.39 1.73 -5.44
CA VAL A 58 -6.00 2.17 -5.52
C VAL A 58 -5.06 1.04 -5.10
N TYR A 59 -3.83 1.07 -5.61
CA TYR A 59 -2.79 0.11 -5.28
C TYR A 59 -1.74 0.76 -4.39
N MET A 60 -1.28 0.03 -3.37
CA MET A 60 -0.28 0.53 -2.41
C MET A 60 0.96 1.11 -3.11
N GLN A 61 1.45 0.41 -4.14
CA GLN A 61 2.61 0.86 -4.90
C GLN A 61 2.36 2.21 -5.59
N ASP A 62 1.18 2.40 -6.18
CA ASP A 62 0.82 3.64 -6.88
C ASP A 62 0.68 4.81 -5.88
N VAL A 63 0.26 4.50 -4.66
CA VAL A 63 0.16 5.45 -3.55
C VAL A 63 1.54 5.90 -3.08
N ILE A 64 2.46 4.96 -2.85
CA ILE A 64 3.86 5.26 -2.44
C ILE A 64 4.57 6.13 -3.48
N VAL A 65 4.39 5.85 -4.77
CA VAL A 65 5.06 6.63 -5.85
C VAL A 65 4.30 7.90 -6.24
N GLY A 66 3.17 8.22 -5.60
CA GLY A 66 2.38 9.42 -5.86
C GLY A 66 1.58 9.41 -7.17
N ILE A 67 1.33 8.24 -7.76
CA ILE A 67 0.43 8.08 -8.94
C ILE A 67 -1.04 8.09 -8.52
N SER A 68 -1.35 7.61 -7.30
CA SER A 68 -2.71 7.56 -6.74
C SER A 68 -2.75 8.17 -5.34
N ALA A 69 -3.88 8.78 -4.99
CA ALA A 69 -4.15 9.25 -3.63
C ALA A 69 -5.12 8.31 -2.90
N LEU A 70 -4.89 8.09 -1.60
CA LEU A 70 -5.79 7.31 -0.74
C LEU A 70 -7.10 8.04 -0.41
N GLU A 71 -7.07 9.37 -0.49
CA GLU A 71 -8.23 10.21 -0.24
C GLU A 71 -8.69 10.86 -1.55
N ASN A 72 -9.90 11.39 -1.53
CA ASN A 72 -10.33 12.27 -2.60
C ASN A 72 -9.59 13.58 -2.40
N GLU A 73 -8.80 14.02 -3.40
CA GLU A 73 -8.29 15.39 -3.42
C GLU A 73 -9.48 16.34 -3.50
N SER A 74 -9.96 16.82 -2.35
CA SER A 74 -10.87 17.96 -2.32
C SER A 74 -10.03 19.20 -2.61
N TRP A 75 -9.95 19.58 -3.89
CA TRP A 75 -9.55 20.93 -4.24
C TRP A 75 -10.62 21.88 -3.69
N ASN A 76 -10.31 22.52 -2.54
CA ASN A 76 -11.04 23.69 -2.03
C ASN A 76 -10.70 24.91 -2.89
#